data_AF-A0A9W4H5L0-F1
#
_entry.id   AF-A0A9W4H5L0-F1
#
_cell.length_a   1.000
_cell.length_b   1.000
_cell.length_c   1.000
_cell.angle_alpha   90.00
_cell.angle_beta   90.00
_cell.angle_gamma   90.00
#
_symmetry.space_group_name_H-M   'P 1'
#
loop_
_entity.id
_entity.type
_entity.pdbx_description
1 polymer ?
#
loop_
_entity_poly.entity_id
_entity_poly.type
_entity_poly.pdbx_seq_one_letter_code
_entity_poly.pdbx_strand_id
1 'polypeptide(L)'
;MSAVTEAEDELRVLLERAVPQLPAPAQRLERVRERMRRRRRRRTAAVGVSAVLAVAAVVAVPGLVRPHGGAAPAVVATGGPAPVRTTPVRGPEPTPTPRDGYRPDGMQGLVITPPAGWQLLEDPDTGSVFLSTQALVLPPNGCAHALDGFCTPLARVLKDGGSLVMFHLTYSKVQAQKLGDVAMPLEDEDVLRSCRTVNGTRQMGRTIVDQAPGSGNAVWAVACMAQPSTAQKEQVRLLVANADFG
;
A
#
# COMPACT_ATOMS: atom_id res chain seq x y z
N MET A 1 -9.35 50.86 -15.21
CA MET A 1 -8.34 49.96 -15.81
C MET A 1 -6.92 50.16 -15.25
N SER A 2 -6.66 51.15 -14.37
CA SER A 2 -5.30 51.39 -13.82
C SER A 2 -4.96 50.64 -12.52
N ALA A 3 -5.95 50.06 -11.82
CA ALA A 3 -5.72 49.38 -10.53
C ALA A 3 -5.13 47.97 -10.67
N VAL A 4 -5.27 47.33 -11.83
CA VAL A 4 -4.79 45.96 -12.07
C VAL A 4 -3.28 45.95 -12.28
N THR A 5 -2.74 46.96 -12.96
CA THR A 5 -1.30 47.06 -13.21
C THR A 5 -0.49 47.36 -11.94
N GLU A 6 -1.08 48.09 -10.99
CA GLU A 6 -0.42 48.42 -9.73
C GLU A 6 -0.29 47.20 -8.82
N ALA A 7 -1.32 46.34 -8.78
CA ALA A 7 -1.28 45.08 -8.04
C ALA A 7 -0.29 44.07 -8.64
N GLU A 8 -0.13 44.04 -9.96
CA GLU A 8 0.84 43.17 -10.64
C GLU A 8 2.29 43.59 -10.38
N ASP A 9 2.56 44.89 -10.35
CA ASP A 9 3.90 45.42 -10.05
C ASP A 9 4.29 45.19 -8.58
N GLU A 10 3.35 45.34 -7.65
CA GLU A 10 3.60 45.10 -6.22
C GLU A 10 3.92 43.62 -5.93
N LEU A 11 3.21 42.70 -6.62
CA LEU A 11 3.45 41.26 -6.52
C LEU A 11 4.84 40.87 -7.09
N ARG A 12 5.26 41.52 -8.17
CA ARG A 12 6.58 41.28 -8.79
C ARG A 12 7.72 41.70 -7.86
N VAL A 13 7.60 42.82 -7.17
CA VAL A 13 8.62 43.31 -6.21
C VAL A 13 8.75 42.38 -5.00
N LEU A 14 7.64 41.82 -4.49
CA LEU A 14 7.67 40.87 -3.38
C LEU A 14 8.30 39.53 -3.77
N LEU A 15 8.04 39.05 -4.99
CA LEU A 15 8.64 37.82 -5.50
C LEU A 15 10.14 37.97 -5.76
N GLU A 16 10.62 39.11 -6.25
CA GLU A 16 12.06 39.33 -6.47
C GLU A 16 12.85 39.43 -5.16
N ARG A 17 12.26 39.96 -4.08
CA ARG A 17 12.92 40.05 -2.77
C ARG A 17 12.95 38.75 -1.97
N ALA A 18 12.06 37.81 -2.26
CA ALA A 18 11.88 36.60 -1.45
C ALA A 18 12.61 35.36 -2.00
N VAL A 19 13.38 35.47 -3.09
CA VAL A 19 14.16 34.34 -3.62
C VAL A 19 15.62 34.50 -3.21
N PRO A 20 16.10 33.76 -2.19
CA PRO A 20 17.52 33.65 -1.93
C PRO A 20 18.20 33.11 -3.19
N GLN A 21 19.07 33.91 -3.79
CA GLN A 21 20.00 33.47 -4.82
C GLN A 21 20.96 32.46 -4.18
N LEU A 22 20.52 31.20 -4.08
CA LEU A 22 21.37 30.10 -3.65
C LEU A 22 22.40 29.87 -4.76
N PRO A 23 23.71 30.02 -4.49
CA PRO A 23 24.72 29.75 -5.49
C PRO A 23 24.57 28.30 -5.94
N ALA A 24 24.29 28.10 -7.23
CA ALA A 24 24.08 26.78 -7.80
C ALA A 24 25.31 25.90 -7.50
N PRO A 25 25.19 24.85 -6.66
CA PRO A 25 26.34 24.04 -6.30
C PRO A 25 26.61 23.06 -7.44
N ALA A 26 27.36 23.48 -8.46
CA ALA A 26 27.74 22.67 -9.62
C ALA A 26 28.31 21.29 -9.20
N GLN A 27 28.99 21.24 -8.06
CA GLN A 27 29.59 20.03 -7.50
C GLN A 27 28.57 18.99 -6.97
N ARG A 28 27.32 19.35 -6.65
CA ARG A 28 26.33 18.35 -6.19
C ARG A 28 25.90 17.41 -7.31
N LEU A 29 25.64 17.94 -8.50
CA LEU A 29 25.23 17.14 -9.65
C LEU A 29 26.37 16.22 -10.12
N GLU A 30 27.62 16.68 -10.05
CA GLU A 30 28.79 15.86 -10.35
C GLU A 30 28.93 14.68 -9.39
N ARG A 31 28.80 14.91 -8.06
CA ARG A 31 28.83 13.82 -7.06
C ARG A 31 27.68 12.82 -7.27
N VAL A 32 26.50 13.28 -7.67
CA VAL A 32 25.36 12.40 -7.99
C VAL A 32 25.64 11.59 -9.26
N ARG A 33 26.15 12.23 -10.32
CA ARG A 33 26.53 11.56 -11.58
C ARG A 33 27.63 10.52 -11.34
N GLU A 34 28.60 10.81 -10.48
CA GLU A 34 29.68 9.88 -10.16
C GLU A 34 29.18 8.68 -9.33
N ARG A 35 28.30 8.89 -8.36
CA ARG A 35 27.62 7.81 -7.62
C ARG A 35 26.78 6.93 -8.55
N MET A 36 26.04 7.53 -9.48
CA MET A 36 25.24 6.81 -10.48
C MET A 36 26.13 6.02 -11.44
N ARG A 37 27.24 6.58 -11.90
CA ARG A 37 28.22 5.89 -12.77
C ARG A 37 28.86 4.70 -12.06
N ARG A 38 29.25 4.84 -10.79
CA ARG A 38 29.75 3.72 -9.97
C ARG A 38 28.69 2.62 -9.78
N ARG A 39 27.43 2.99 -9.49
CA ARG A 39 26.32 2.03 -9.34
C ARG A 39 26.01 1.29 -10.64
N ARG A 40 26.06 1.98 -11.78
CA ARG A 40 25.84 1.39 -13.12
C ARG A 40 26.95 0.40 -13.49
N ARG A 41 28.22 0.72 -13.22
CA ARG A 41 29.36 -0.21 -13.44
C ARG A 41 29.26 -1.48 -12.59
N ARG A 42 28.73 -1.39 -11.36
CA ARG A 42 28.50 -2.58 -10.52
C ARG A 42 27.38 -3.48 -11.05
N ARG A 43 26.41 -2.93 -11.78
CA ARG A 43 25.32 -3.73 -12.37
C ARG A 43 25.74 -4.46 -13.66
N THR A 44 26.70 -3.94 -14.41
CA THR A 44 27.21 -4.59 -15.63
C THR A 44 28.22 -5.72 -15.36
N ALA A 45 28.76 -5.82 -14.14
CA ALA A 45 29.67 -6.90 -13.75
C ALA A 45 28.96 -8.12 -13.09
N ALA A 46 27.64 -8.04 -12.87
CA ALA A 46 26.85 -9.09 -12.21
C ALA A 46 26.00 -9.92 -13.19
N VAL A 47 26.12 -9.69 -14.50
CA VAL A 47 25.52 -10.52 -15.55
C VAL A 47 26.65 -11.11 -16.37
N GLY A 48 27.33 -12.11 -15.80
CA GLY A 48 28.43 -12.79 -16.44
C GLY A 48 28.80 -14.05 -15.66
N VAL A 49 28.67 -15.19 -16.34
CA VAL A 49 29.15 -16.53 -15.96
C VAL A 49 28.22 -17.34 -15.03
N SER A 50 27.38 -18.18 -15.65
CA SER A 50 27.39 -19.63 -15.34
C SER A 50 26.53 -20.38 -16.36
N ALA A 51 27.19 -20.95 -17.36
CA ALA A 51 26.64 -22.03 -18.18
C ALA A 51 27.61 -23.21 -18.13
N VAL A 52 27.02 -24.42 -18.06
CA VAL A 52 27.54 -25.72 -18.55
C VAL A 52 28.13 -26.74 -17.53
N LEU A 53 27.30 -27.78 -17.27
CA LEU A 53 27.51 -29.26 -17.18
C LEU A 53 28.24 -29.96 -16.01
N ALA A 54 27.54 -30.95 -15.41
CA ALA A 54 27.86 -32.40 -15.34
C ALA A 54 27.11 -33.06 -14.14
N VAL A 55 26.09 -33.90 -14.34
CA VAL A 55 26.08 -35.38 -14.47
C VAL A 55 26.53 -36.17 -13.22
N ALA A 56 25.54 -36.93 -12.69
CA ALA A 56 25.58 -38.21 -11.95
C ALA A 56 26.22 -38.31 -10.54
N ALA A 57 25.43 -38.75 -9.56
CA ALA A 57 25.54 -40.11 -8.97
C ALA A 57 24.58 -40.30 -7.78
N VAL A 58 23.89 -41.44 -7.80
CA VAL A 58 23.08 -42.01 -6.71
C VAL A 58 24.00 -42.60 -5.65
N VAL A 59 23.83 -42.25 -4.37
CA VAL A 59 24.07 -43.15 -3.21
C VAL A 59 23.13 -42.75 -2.06
N ALA A 60 22.31 -43.71 -1.65
CA ALA A 60 21.51 -43.69 -0.42
C ALA A 60 22.35 -44.14 0.78
N VAL A 61 22.16 -43.56 1.97
CA VAL A 61 22.23 -44.29 3.26
C VAL A 61 21.28 -43.60 4.28
N PRO A 62 20.54 -44.37 5.12
CA PRO A 62 19.45 -43.89 5.96
C PRO A 62 19.84 -43.73 7.44
N GLY A 63 18.98 -43.02 8.18
CA GLY A 63 18.70 -43.31 9.60
C GLY A 63 19.69 -42.79 10.64
N LEU A 64 19.20 -41.89 11.51
CA LEU A 64 19.46 -41.97 12.95
C LEU A 64 18.23 -41.44 13.70
N VAL A 65 17.44 -42.41 14.16
CA VAL A 65 16.41 -42.24 15.18
C VAL A 65 17.09 -42.31 16.55
N ARG A 66 16.46 -41.67 17.54
CA ARG A 66 16.37 -42.05 18.97
C ARG A 66 17.23 -41.21 19.97
N PRO A 67 16.92 -41.24 21.29
CA PRO A 67 15.92 -40.39 21.97
C PRO A 67 16.47 -39.77 23.29
N HIS A 68 15.65 -39.01 24.02
CA HIS A 68 15.52 -38.85 25.49
C HIS A 68 14.92 -37.44 25.71
N GLY A 69 13.81 -37.21 26.41
CA GLY A 69 13.30 -37.90 27.58
C GLY A 69 13.40 -36.94 28.77
N GLY A 70 12.26 -36.40 29.20
CA GLY A 70 12.06 -35.92 30.58
C GLY A 70 12.33 -34.44 30.85
N ALA A 71 11.24 -33.72 31.17
CA ALA A 71 11.01 -33.08 32.47
C ALA A 71 10.28 -31.74 32.31
N ALA A 72 8.98 -31.76 32.60
CA ALA A 72 8.26 -30.58 33.03
C ALA A 72 8.82 -30.09 34.37
N PRO A 73 8.65 -28.79 34.66
CA PRO A 73 8.05 -28.45 35.93
C PRO A 73 6.82 -27.56 35.71
N ALA A 74 5.72 -27.98 36.33
CA ALA A 74 4.61 -27.10 36.63
C ALA A 74 5.08 -26.07 37.66
N VAL A 75 4.83 -24.78 37.39
CA VAL A 75 4.76 -23.76 38.43
C VAL A 75 3.41 -23.07 38.30
N VAL A 76 2.55 -23.37 39.26
CA VAL A 76 1.37 -22.59 39.59
C VAL A 76 1.85 -21.42 40.45
N ALA A 77 1.64 -20.19 40.00
CA ALA A 77 1.60 -19.02 40.87
C ALA A 77 0.67 -17.95 40.28
N THR A 78 -0.48 -17.87 40.92
CA THR A 78 -1.48 -16.80 40.96
C THR A 78 -0.88 -15.39 41.02
N GLY A 79 -1.33 -14.51 40.14
CA GLY A 79 -1.05 -13.07 40.19
C GLY A 79 -1.80 -12.37 39.06
N GLY A 80 -3.09 -12.09 39.27
CA GLY A 80 -3.94 -11.46 38.26
C GLY A 80 -3.56 -10.01 38.00
N PRO A 81 -3.50 -9.58 36.73
CA PRO A 81 -3.69 -8.18 36.36
C PRO A 81 -5.19 -7.93 36.16
N ALA A 82 -5.63 -6.74 36.61
CA ALA A 82 -6.99 -6.22 36.46
C ALA A 82 -7.54 -6.41 35.02
N PRO A 83 -8.86 -6.63 34.86
CA PRO A 83 -9.46 -6.71 33.53
C PRO A 83 -9.37 -5.35 32.86
N VAL A 84 -8.37 -5.19 31.98
CA VAL A 84 -8.41 -4.15 30.96
C VAL A 84 -9.67 -4.45 30.13
N ARG A 85 -10.62 -3.51 30.17
CA ARG A 85 -11.77 -3.51 29.28
C ARG A 85 -11.26 -3.48 27.84
N THR A 86 -11.14 -4.65 27.22
CA THR A 86 -11.08 -4.79 25.78
C THR A 86 -12.42 -4.31 25.26
N THR A 87 -12.47 -3.07 24.76
CA THR A 87 -13.48 -2.70 23.78
C THR A 87 -13.39 -3.74 22.65
N PRO A 88 -14.49 -4.41 22.28
CA PRO A 88 -14.44 -5.37 21.19
C PRO A 88 -14.06 -4.59 19.92
N VAL A 89 -12.89 -4.89 19.38
CA VAL A 89 -12.58 -4.60 17.99
C VAL A 89 -13.68 -5.30 17.20
N ARG A 90 -14.51 -4.51 16.51
CA ARG A 90 -15.59 -5.01 15.65
C ARG A 90 -14.97 -6.03 14.71
N GLY A 91 -15.34 -7.30 14.87
CA GLY A 91 -14.89 -8.38 14.00
C GLY A 91 -15.34 -8.14 12.56
N PRO A 92 -14.70 -8.79 11.57
CA PRO A 92 -15.06 -8.63 10.17
C PRO A 92 -16.52 -9.04 9.97
N GLU A 93 -17.36 -8.08 9.63
CA GLU A 93 -18.75 -8.32 9.29
C GLU A 93 -18.80 -8.79 7.82
N PRO A 94 -19.56 -9.86 7.50
CA PRO A 94 -19.78 -10.21 6.10
C PRO A 94 -20.38 -9.00 5.39
N THR A 95 -19.70 -8.55 4.34
CA THR A 95 -20.08 -7.35 3.60
C THR A 95 -21.53 -7.46 3.15
N PRO A 96 -22.47 -6.65 3.67
CA PRO A 96 -23.77 -6.51 3.04
C PRO A 96 -23.49 -6.00 1.63
N THR A 97 -24.08 -6.58 0.58
CA THR A 97 -24.08 -5.98 -0.76
C THR A 97 -25.27 -5.03 -0.82
N PRO A 98 -25.12 -3.72 -0.53
CA PRO A 98 -26.20 -2.79 -0.76
C PRO A 98 -26.29 -2.62 -2.28
N ARG A 99 -27.49 -2.55 -2.85
CA ARG A 99 -27.63 -2.18 -4.27
C ARG A 99 -26.95 -0.84 -4.59
N ASP A 100 -26.75 -0.02 -3.56
CA ASP A 100 -26.24 1.35 -3.64
C ASP A 100 -24.74 1.48 -3.31
N GLY A 101 -24.03 0.35 -3.14
CA GLY A 101 -22.61 0.33 -2.77
C GLY A 101 -22.34 0.57 -1.28
N TYR A 102 -21.10 0.33 -0.87
CA TYR A 102 -20.55 0.59 0.46
C TYR A 102 -19.92 1.98 0.52
N ARG A 103 -20.26 2.77 1.53
CA ARG A 103 -19.67 4.09 1.79
C ARG A 103 -18.86 4.03 3.08
N PRO A 104 -17.53 3.95 3.00
CA PRO A 104 -16.72 3.90 4.21
C PRO A 104 -16.76 5.21 4.98
N ASP A 105 -16.78 5.11 6.31
CA ASP A 105 -16.74 6.28 7.16
C ASP A 105 -15.42 7.04 6.96
N GLY A 106 -15.48 8.37 6.91
CA GLY A 106 -14.30 9.22 6.74
C GLY A 106 -13.77 9.34 5.31
N MET A 107 -14.22 8.53 4.34
CA MET A 107 -13.76 8.55 2.93
C MET A 107 -14.46 9.61 2.05
N GLN A 108 -15.03 10.65 2.65
CA GLN A 108 -15.59 11.82 1.94
C GLN A 108 -16.59 11.48 0.83
N GLY A 109 -17.45 10.49 1.08
CA GLY A 109 -18.51 10.11 0.14
C GLY A 109 -18.11 9.10 -0.93
N LEU A 110 -16.87 8.57 -0.90
CA LEU A 110 -16.45 7.46 -1.73
C LEU A 110 -17.44 6.30 -1.63
N VAL A 111 -17.83 5.77 -2.78
CA VAL A 111 -18.65 4.57 -2.92
C VAL A 111 -17.77 3.46 -3.47
N ILE A 112 -17.84 2.28 -2.85
CA ILE A 112 -17.13 1.07 -3.26
C ILE A 112 -18.18 -0.01 -3.45
N THR A 113 -18.07 -0.84 -4.50
CA THR A 113 -18.96 -2.01 -4.67
C THR A 113 -18.16 -3.30 -4.53
N PRO A 114 -18.05 -3.86 -3.31
CA PRO A 114 -17.28 -5.06 -3.06
C PRO A 114 -17.90 -6.27 -3.78
N PRO A 115 -17.10 -7.15 -4.41
CA PRO A 115 -17.65 -8.38 -4.96
C PRO A 115 -18.19 -9.28 -3.85
N ALA A 116 -19.18 -10.10 -4.18
CA ALA A 116 -19.78 -11.03 -3.21
C ALA A 116 -18.72 -11.94 -2.57
N GLY A 117 -18.84 -12.15 -1.25
CA GLY A 117 -17.93 -13.00 -0.48
C GLY A 117 -16.60 -12.35 -0.09
N TRP A 118 -16.35 -11.10 -0.50
CA TRP A 118 -15.21 -10.34 0.00
C TRP A 118 -15.46 -9.86 1.43
N GLN A 119 -14.40 -9.83 2.23
CA GLN A 119 -14.40 -9.28 3.57
C GLN A 119 -13.99 -7.81 3.53
N LEU A 120 -14.51 -7.04 4.47
CA LEU A 120 -14.21 -5.64 4.65
C LEU A 120 -13.67 -5.39 6.06
N LEU A 121 -12.69 -4.51 6.17
CA LEU A 121 -12.12 -4.06 7.44
C LEU A 121 -11.74 -2.60 7.31
N GLU A 122 -12.15 -1.78 8.27
CA GLU A 122 -11.74 -0.39 8.38
C GLU A 122 -10.68 -0.24 9.47
N ASP A 123 -9.67 0.57 9.19
CA ASP A 123 -8.71 1.03 10.19
C ASP A 123 -9.11 2.43 10.68
N PRO A 124 -9.61 2.56 11.93
CA PRO A 124 -10.05 3.84 12.48
C PRO A 124 -8.90 4.82 12.70
N ASP A 125 -7.66 4.34 12.86
CA ASP A 125 -6.51 5.19 13.17
C ASP A 125 -5.99 5.91 11.92
N THR A 126 -6.07 5.26 10.76
CA THR A 126 -5.58 5.81 9.48
C THR A 126 -6.70 6.23 8.54
N GLY A 127 -7.95 5.90 8.86
CA GLY A 127 -9.09 6.05 7.95
C GLY A 127 -8.92 5.23 6.66
N SER A 128 -8.20 4.12 6.72
CA SER A 128 -7.99 3.22 5.57
C SER A 128 -9.04 2.13 5.55
N VAL A 129 -9.43 1.69 4.36
CA VAL A 129 -10.43 0.64 4.17
C VAL A 129 -9.79 -0.48 3.38
N PHE A 130 -9.97 -1.71 3.86
CA PHE A 130 -9.37 -2.90 3.30
C PHE A 130 -10.46 -3.86 2.86
N LEU A 131 -10.30 -4.41 1.66
CA LEU A 131 -11.13 -5.47 1.14
C LEU A 131 -10.28 -6.67 0.75
N SER A 132 -10.70 -7.88 1.09
CA SER A 132 -9.96 -9.08 0.73
C SER A 132 -10.84 -10.28 0.49
N THR A 133 -10.36 -11.20 -0.34
CA THR A 133 -10.93 -12.55 -0.47
C THR A 133 -10.62 -13.46 0.72
N GLN A 134 -9.85 -12.98 1.70
CA GLN A 134 -9.43 -13.73 2.89
C GLN A 134 -9.73 -12.98 4.19
N ALA A 135 -9.51 -13.67 5.31
CA ALA A 135 -9.67 -13.11 6.65
C ALA A 135 -8.77 -11.89 6.90
N LEU A 136 -9.41 -10.77 7.22
CA LEU A 136 -8.76 -9.52 7.58
C LEU A 136 -8.64 -9.39 9.11
N VAL A 137 -7.46 -8.96 9.58
CA VAL A 137 -7.18 -8.68 11.00
C VAL A 137 -6.20 -7.52 11.09
N LEU A 138 -6.56 -6.47 11.83
CA LEU A 138 -5.63 -5.38 12.12
C LEU A 138 -4.54 -5.87 13.09
N PRO A 139 -3.26 -5.52 12.86
CA PRO A 139 -2.21 -5.79 13.84
C PRO A 139 -2.41 -4.95 15.12
N PRO A 140 -1.75 -5.31 16.23
CA PRO A 140 -1.73 -4.46 17.42
C PRO A 140 -1.15 -3.09 17.06
N ASN A 141 -1.92 -2.02 17.32
CA ASN A 141 -1.66 -0.62 16.92
C ASN A 141 -2.01 -0.25 15.46
N GLY A 142 -2.84 -1.06 14.78
CA GLY A 142 -3.37 -0.72 13.46
C GLY A 142 -2.27 -0.51 12.41
N CYS A 143 -2.56 0.29 11.39
CA CYS A 143 -1.68 0.55 10.26
C CYS A 143 -0.75 1.75 10.46
N ALA A 144 -0.52 2.21 11.69
CA ALA A 144 0.30 3.38 12.01
C ALA A 144 1.76 3.31 11.47
N HIS A 145 2.27 2.10 11.20
CA HIS A 145 3.62 1.87 10.67
C HIS A 145 3.61 1.08 9.35
N ALA A 146 2.78 1.52 8.40
CA ALA A 146 2.73 0.93 7.07
C ALA A 146 4.09 0.96 6.36
N LEU A 147 4.48 -0.18 5.75
CA LEU A 147 5.67 -0.26 4.91
C LEU A 147 5.34 0.31 3.53
N ASP A 148 6.13 1.28 3.06
CA ASP A 148 5.94 1.95 1.77
C ASP A 148 4.52 2.52 1.57
N GLY A 149 3.86 2.93 2.66
CA GLY A 149 2.50 3.49 2.63
C GLY A 149 1.39 2.46 2.42
N PHE A 150 1.70 1.15 2.38
CA PHE A 150 0.70 0.08 2.27
C PHE A 150 0.68 -0.77 3.53
N CYS A 151 -0.50 -0.89 4.12
CA CYS A 151 -0.74 -1.76 5.26
C CYS A 151 -1.31 -3.11 4.82
N THR A 152 -0.99 -4.15 5.58
CA THR A 152 -1.33 -5.53 5.24
C THR A 152 -2.12 -6.19 6.37
N PRO A 153 -3.39 -5.84 6.56
CA PRO A 153 -4.19 -6.34 7.67
C PRO A 153 -4.78 -7.71 7.37
N LEU A 154 -3.91 -8.69 7.11
CA LEU A 154 -4.30 -10.07 6.86
C LEU A 154 -4.01 -10.93 8.08
N ALA A 155 -4.92 -11.84 8.40
CA ALA A 155 -4.67 -12.86 9.43
C ALA A 155 -3.49 -13.77 9.06
N ARG A 156 -3.25 -13.96 7.76
CA ARG A 156 -2.18 -14.78 7.15
C ARG A 156 -1.82 -14.19 5.80
N VAL A 157 -0.62 -14.49 5.29
CA VAL A 157 -0.22 -14.10 3.92
C VAL A 157 -1.24 -14.56 2.86
N LEU A 158 -1.25 -13.90 1.70
CA LEU A 158 -2.16 -14.25 0.60
C LEU A 158 -1.86 -15.67 0.10
N LYS A 159 -2.89 -16.51 0.07
CA LYS A 159 -2.87 -17.79 -0.67
C LYS A 159 -2.93 -17.50 -2.17
N ASP A 160 -2.56 -18.49 -2.98
CA ASP A 160 -2.73 -18.38 -4.44
C ASP A 160 -4.19 -18.07 -4.80
N GLY A 161 -4.37 -17.09 -5.70
CA GLY A 161 -5.67 -16.51 -6.03
C GLY A 161 -6.22 -15.51 -5.00
N GLY A 162 -5.51 -15.27 -3.90
CA GLY A 162 -5.88 -14.30 -2.88
C GLY A 162 -5.66 -12.86 -3.34
N SER A 163 -6.55 -11.96 -2.93
CA SER A 163 -6.49 -10.52 -3.23
C SER A 163 -6.69 -9.69 -1.97
N LEU A 164 -5.97 -8.57 -1.87
CA LEU A 164 -6.14 -7.53 -0.86
C LEU A 164 -6.15 -6.18 -1.57
N VAL A 165 -7.17 -5.37 -1.32
CA VAL A 165 -7.30 -4.01 -1.85
C VAL A 165 -7.38 -3.04 -0.67
N MET A 166 -6.57 -1.98 -0.70
CA MET A 166 -6.58 -0.91 0.27
C MET A 166 -7.03 0.38 -0.41
N PHE A 167 -7.95 1.08 0.22
CA PHE A 167 -8.32 2.45 -0.10
C PHE A 167 -7.83 3.34 1.05
N HIS A 168 -7.15 4.44 0.72
CA HIS A 168 -6.66 5.39 1.70
C HIS A 168 -6.97 6.81 1.23
N LEU A 169 -7.65 7.58 2.07
CA LEU A 169 -7.92 8.98 1.78
C LEU A 169 -6.65 9.81 1.90
N THR A 170 -6.27 10.44 0.80
CA THR A 170 -5.17 11.40 0.74
C THR A 170 -5.74 12.80 0.66
N TYR A 171 -5.62 13.58 1.74
CA TYR A 171 -5.94 15.01 1.70
C TYR A 171 -4.76 15.78 1.13
N SER A 172 -5.01 16.60 0.11
CA SER A 172 -4.10 17.72 -0.14
C SER A 172 -4.86 18.95 -0.58
N LYS A 173 -5.17 19.82 0.40
CA LYS A 173 -5.68 21.17 0.13
C LYS A 173 -4.77 21.97 -0.82
N VAL A 174 -3.48 21.61 -0.90
CA VAL A 174 -2.47 22.26 -1.74
C VAL A 174 -2.30 21.58 -3.11
N GLN A 175 -2.77 20.34 -3.31
CA GLN A 175 -2.62 19.65 -4.60
C GLN A 175 -3.95 19.35 -5.28
N ALA A 176 -5.11 19.55 -4.66
CA ALA A 176 -6.43 19.37 -5.28
C ALA A 176 -6.57 19.96 -6.70
N GLN A 177 -6.16 21.23 -6.88
CA GLN A 177 -6.16 21.88 -8.19
C GLN A 177 -5.07 21.37 -9.16
N LYS A 178 -4.03 20.71 -8.65
CA LYS A 178 -2.99 20.05 -9.45
C LYS A 178 -3.28 18.55 -9.66
N LEU A 179 -4.24 17.99 -8.92
CA LEU A 179 -4.60 16.57 -8.91
C LEU A 179 -5.55 16.19 -10.04
N GLY A 180 -6.16 17.17 -10.73
CA GLY A 180 -6.88 16.92 -11.99
C GLY A 180 -6.01 16.21 -13.03
N ASP A 181 -4.69 16.49 -13.04
CA ASP A 181 -3.69 15.82 -13.87
C ASP A 181 -3.12 14.53 -13.23
N VAL A 182 -3.49 14.22 -11.98
CA VAL A 182 -2.97 13.10 -11.17
C VAL A 182 -4.01 11.99 -11.00
N ALA A 183 -5.18 12.11 -11.65
CA ALA A 183 -6.03 10.96 -11.88
C ALA A 183 -5.25 9.93 -12.71
N MET A 184 -4.52 9.06 -12.02
CA MET A 184 -3.71 8.04 -12.66
C MET A 184 -4.64 6.95 -13.17
N PRO A 185 -4.49 6.54 -14.44
CA PRO A 185 -5.22 5.38 -14.94
C PRO A 185 -4.94 4.17 -14.06
N LEU A 186 -5.91 3.27 -13.99
CA LEU A 186 -5.73 2.00 -13.31
C LEU A 186 -4.76 1.14 -14.11
N GLU A 187 -3.55 0.96 -13.57
CA GLU A 187 -2.46 0.27 -14.26
C GLU A 187 -1.89 -0.88 -13.42
N ASP A 188 -1.27 -1.84 -14.10
CA ASP A 188 -0.38 -2.81 -13.45
C ASP A 188 0.88 -2.06 -13.01
N GLU A 189 1.23 -2.18 -11.73
CA GLU A 189 2.40 -1.52 -11.16
C GLU A 189 3.51 -2.53 -10.83
N ASP A 190 4.73 -2.02 -10.68
CA ASP A 190 5.81 -2.78 -10.06
C ASP A 190 5.40 -3.21 -8.64
N VAL A 191 5.54 -4.51 -8.35
CA VAL A 191 5.16 -5.05 -7.05
C VAL A 191 6.02 -4.41 -5.95
N LEU A 192 5.38 -3.72 -5.00
CA LEU A 192 6.06 -3.09 -3.86
C LEU A 192 6.52 -4.12 -2.82
N ARG A 193 7.40 -3.71 -1.91
CA ARG A 193 7.92 -4.59 -0.86
C ARG A 193 6.81 -5.03 0.10
N SER A 194 5.90 -4.13 0.44
CA SER A 194 4.71 -4.41 1.23
C SER A 194 3.85 -5.52 0.59
N CYS A 195 3.59 -5.42 -0.72
CA CYS A 195 2.87 -6.42 -1.48
C CYS A 195 3.57 -7.79 -1.49
N ARG A 196 4.89 -7.82 -1.69
CA ARG A 196 5.68 -9.06 -1.59
C ARG A 196 5.65 -9.68 -0.20
N THR A 197 5.58 -8.88 0.85
CA THR A 197 5.58 -9.35 2.24
C THR A 197 4.34 -10.19 2.55
N VAL A 198 3.23 -9.94 1.86
CA VAL A 198 2.01 -10.75 1.93
C VAL A 198 1.90 -11.81 0.84
N ASN A 199 3.02 -12.22 0.23
CA ASN A 199 3.06 -13.18 -0.87
C ASN A 199 2.38 -12.68 -2.18
N GLY A 200 2.19 -11.36 -2.32
CA GLY A 200 1.70 -10.75 -3.55
C GLY A 200 2.72 -10.86 -4.68
N THR A 201 2.25 -11.25 -5.87
CA THR A 201 3.05 -11.37 -7.09
C THR A 201 2.60 -10.42 -8.21
N ARG A 202 1.48 -9.73 -8.03
CA ARG A 202 0.96 -8.68 -8.92
C ARG A 202 0.41 -7.53 -8.09
N GLN A 203 0.53 -6.32 -8.61
CA GLN A 203 0.02 -5.11 -7.99
C GLN A 203 -0.68 -4.25 -9.04
N MET A 204 -1.76 -3.59 -8.64
CA MET A 204 -2.41 -2.52 -9.41
C MET A 204 -2.63 -1.32 -8.51
N GLY A 205 -2.59 -0.11 -9.07
CA GLY A 205 -2.84 1.13 -8.34
C GLY A 205 -3.72 2.10 -9.12
N ARG A 206 -4.42 2.98 -8.41
CA ARG A 206 -5.20 4.07 -8.97
C ARG A 206 -5.31 5.23 -7.97
N THR A 207 -5.36 6.46 -8.46
CA THR A 207 -5.82 7.61 -7.68
C THR A 207 -7.19 8.04 -8.16
N ILE A 208 -8.16 8.05 -7.26
CA ILE A 208 -9.54 8.46 -7.50
C ILE A 208 -9.67 9.88 -6.96
N VAL A 209 -10.11 10.83 -7.79
CA VAL A 209 -10.23 12.24 -7.41
C VAL A 209 -11.68 12.66 -7.46
N ASP A 210 -12.16 13.29 -6.39
CA ASP A 210 -13.49 13.88 -6.32
C ASP A 210 -13.55 15.10 -7.25
N GLN A 211 -14.42 15.03 -8.26
CA GLN A 211 -14.56 16.08 -9.27
C GLN A 211 -15.44 17.24 -8.80
N ALA A 212 -16.06 17.15 -7.61
CA ALA A 212 -16.87 18.24 -7.07
C ALA A 212 -16.01 19.51 -6.88
N PRO A 213 -16.48 20.69 -7.33
CA PRO A 213 -15.74 21.93 -7.21
C PRO A 213 -15.32 22.22 -5.77
N GLY A 214 -14.00 22.32 -5.54
CA GLY A 214 -13.44 22.69 -4.24
C GLY A 214 -13.34 21.56 -3.21
N SER A 215 -13.68 20.31 -3.55
CA SER A 215 -13.60 19.17 -2.65
C SER A 215 -12.16 18.89 -2.19
N GLY A 216 -11.24 18.82 -3.16
CA GLY A 216 -9.85 18.46 -2.94
C GLY A 216 -9.63 17.09 -2.32
N ASN A 217 -10.62 16.20 -2.43
CA ASN A 217 -10.56 14.84 -1.94
C ASN A 217 -9.93 13.95 -3.01
N ALA A 218 -8.97 13.12 -2.60
CA ALA A 218 -8.42 12.07 -3.44
C ALA A 218 -8.24 10.80 -2.61
N VAL A 219 -8.61 9.66 -3.16
CA VAL A 219 -8.41 8.34 -2.56
C VAL A 219 -7.39 7.58 -3.38
N TRP A 220 -6.34 7.11 -2.71
CA TRP A 220 -5.39 6.20 -3.32
C TRP A 220 -5.85 4.76 -3.08
N ALA A 221 -5.99 4.00 -4.17
CA ALA A 221 -6.36 2.60 -4.16
C ALA A 221 -5.19 1.75 -4.62
N VAL A 222 -4.84 0.72 -3.84
CA VAL A 222 -3.77 -0.24 -4.18
C VAL A 222 -4.28 -1.66 -3.98
N ALA A 223 -4.08 -2.50 -4.99
CA ALA A 223 -4.45 -3.91 -4.95
C ALA A 223 -3.21 -4.80 -5.02
N CYS A 224 -3.13 -5.77 -4.12
CA CYS A 224 -2.13 -6.82 -4.06
C CYS A 224 -2.77 -8.19 -4.30
N MET A 225 -2.19 -8.95 -5.23
CA MET A 225 -2.73 -10.24 -5.64
C MET A 225 -1.63 -11.30 -5.65
N ALA A 226 -1.91 -12.49 -5.09
CA ALA A 226 -1.01 -13.63 -5.12
C ALA A 226 -1.39 -14.57 -6.26
N GLN A 227 -0.53 -14.67 -7.28
CA GLN A 227 -0.71 -15.54 -8.46
C GLN A 227 -2.14 -15.49 -9.07
N PRO A 228 -2.69 -14.31 -9.38
CA PRO A 228 -4.08 -14.20 -9.79
C PRO A 228 -4.30 -14.79 -11.19
N SER A 229 -5.43 -15.50 -11.35
CA SER A 229 -5.99 -15.83 -12.66
C SER A 229 -6.46 -14.57 -13.39
N THR A 230 -6.70 -14.66 -14.71
CA THR A 230 -7.24 -13.54 -15.51
C THR A 230 -8.56 -13.03 -14.97
N ALA A 231 -9.46 -13.93 -14.56
CA ALA A 231 -10.76 -13.57 -13.98
C ALA A 231 -10.61 -12.81 -12.65
N GLN A 232 -9.67 -13.23 -11.79
CA GLN A 232 -9.41 -12.53 -10.52
C GLN A 232 -8.82 -11.15 -10.73
N LYS A 233 -7.88 -10.99 -11.68
CA LYS A 233 -7.35 -9.67 -12.05
C LYS A 233 -8.46 -8.75 -12.54
N GLU A 234 -9.37 -9.26 -13.37
CA GLU A 234 -10.47 -8.47 -13.89
C GLU A 234 -11.48 -8.09 -12.81
N GLN A 235 -11.79 -9.01 -11.89
CA GLN A 235 -12.65 -8.70 -10.74
C GLN A 235 -12.05 -7.58 -9.86
N VAL A 236 -10.74 -7.65 -9.57
CA VAL A 236 -10.02 -6.60 -8.84
C VAL A 236 -10.03 -5.29 -9.61
N ARG A 237 -9.78 -5.34 -10.93
CA ARG A 237 -9.83 -4.17 -11.81
C ARG A 237 -11.19 -3.49 -11.75
N LEU A 238 -12.28 -4.25 -11.88
CA LEU A 238 -13.65 -3.73 -11.81
C LEU A 238 -13.96 -3.13 -10.43
N LEU A 239 -13.53 -3.76 -9.34
CA LEU A 239 -13.67 -3.20 -7.99
C LEU A 239 -13.02 -1.82 -7.86
N VAL A 240 -11.78 -1.66 -8.34
CA VAL A 240 -11.05 -0.38 -8.25
C VAL A 240 -11.54 0.63 -9.30
N ALA A 241 -11.98 0.17 -10.47
CA ALA A 241 -12.51 1.00 -11.54
C ALA A 241 -13.86 1.64 -11.18
N ASN A 242 -14.72 0.88 -10.50
CA ASN A 242 -16.08 1.30 -10.11
C ASN A 242 -16.14 2.01 -8.76
N ALA A 243 -15.00 2.22 -8.10
CA ALA A 243 -14.95 3.07 -6.91
C ALA A 243 -14.92 4.54 -7.36
N ASP A 244 -15.87 5.33 -6.87
CA ASP A 244 -16.05 6.74 -7.26
C ASP A 244 -16.57 7.60 -6.10
N PHE A 245 -16.52 8.91 -6.30
CA PHE A 245 -17.26 9.87 -5.49
C PHE A 245 -18.58 10.11 -6.22
N GLY A 246 -19.69 9.66 -5.63
CA GLY A 246 -21.02 9.66 -6.26
C GLY A 246 -21.55 11.03 -6.65
#